data_AF-A0A2X4TZ62-F1
#
_entry.id   AF-A0A2X4TZ62-F1
#
_cell.length_a   1.000
_cell.length_b   1.000
_cell.length_c   1.000
_cell.angle_alpha   90.00
_cell.angle_beta   90.00
_cell.angle_gamma   90.00
#
_symmetry.space_group_name_H-M   'P 1'
#
loop_
_entity.id
_entity.type
_entity.pdbx_description
1 polymer ?
#
loop_
_entity_poly.entity_id
_entity_poly.type
_entity_poly.pdbx_seq_one_letter_code
_entity_poly.pdbx_strand_id
1 'polypeptide(L)'
;MELIAAESRDVVNGGQIHRITTSIGNVIGGNAYVDQGGALVASNIGNTGKNTIHDAIDSVRSTAETASAGWNLSVNGQQSSAVKPKETVDLNNNDGNIHLSKKIIRSLLICLTQ
;
A
#
# COMPACT_ATOMS: atom_id res chain seq x y z
N MET A 1 25.43 -22.84 -24.50
CA MET A 1 24.93 -21.87 -23.51
C MET A 1 26.09 -21.54 -22.60
N GLU A 2 26.43 -20.26 -22.48
CA GLU A 2 27.49 -19.80 -21.59
C GLU A 2 26.95 -19.84 -20.16
N LEU A 3 27.50 -20.72 -19.33
CA LEU A 3 27.04 -20.94 -17.97
C LEU A 3 27.78 -19.98 -17.05
N ILE A 4 27.05 -19.08 -16.40
CA ILE A 4 27.62 -18.29 -15.29
C ILE A 4 27.68 -19.21 -14.07
N ALA A 5 28.83 -19.88 -13.90
CA ALA A 5 29.13 -20.72 -12.74
C ALA A 5 29.94 -19.92 -11.72
N ALA A 6 29.80 -20.27 -10.42
CA ALA A 6 30.43 -19.55 -9.31
C ALA A 6 31.95 -19.34 -9.47
N GLU A 7 32.65 -20.30 -10.11
CA GLU A 7 34.11 -20.28 -10.29
C GLU A 7 34.53 -20.12 -11.77
N SER A 8 33.63 -19.66 -12.65
CA SER A 8 33.99 -19.47 -14.06
C SER A 8 35.08 -18.40 -14.19
N ARG A 9 36.06 -18.67 -15.05
CA ARG A 9 37.12 -17.72 -15.44
C ARG A 9 36.88 -17.13 -16.82
N ASP A 10 35.70 -17.38 -17.38
CA ASP A 10 35.29 -16.84 -18.66
C ASP A 10 35.12 -15.33 -18.54
N VAL A 11 35.58 -14.61 -19.56
CA VAL A 11 35.42 -13.16 -19.61
C VAL A 11 33.97 -12.82 -19.93
N VAL A 12 33.36 -11.92 -19.15
CA VAL A 12 32.06 -11.33 -19.48
C VAL A 12 32.22 -10.01 -20.21
N ASN A 13 31.35 -9.75 -21.19
CA ASN A 13 31.32 -8.49 -21.94
C ASN A 13 30.24 -7.51 -21.41
N GLY A 14 30.36 -6.23 -21.80
CA GLY A 14 29.43 -5.19 -21.37
C GLY A 14 27.97 -5.44 -21.77
N GLY A 15 27.73 -6.11 -22.90
CA GLY A 15 26.36 -6.47 -23.32
C GLY A 15 25.72 -7.54 -22.43
N GLN A 16 26.49 -8.49 -21.91
CA GLN A 16 26.02 -9.47 -20.92
C GLN A 16 25.66 -8.78 -19.60
N ILE A 17 26.53 -7.92 -19.10
CA ILE A 17 26.29 -7.12 -17.87
C ILE A 17 25.05 -6.25 -18.03
N HIS A 18 24.95 -5.51 -19.15
CA HIS A 18 23.82 -4.64 -19.42
C HIS A 18 22.48 -5.39 -19.37
N ARG A 19 22.38 -6.57 -20.01
CA ARG A 19 21.16 -7.40 -19.95
C ARG A 19 20.79 -7.80 -18.53
N ILE A 20 21.77 -8.19 -17.71
CA ILE A 20 21.55 -8.53 -16.31
C ILE A 20 21.04 -7.31 -15.53
N THR A 21 21.72 -6.17 -15.65
CA THR A 21 21.34 -4.94 -14.94
C THR A 21 19.95 -4.44 -15.36
N THR A 22 19.61 -4.50 -16.65
CA THR A 22 18.26 -4.16 -17.14
C THR A 22 17.21 -5.12 -16.59
N SER A 23 17.50 -6.43 -16.55
CA SER A 23 16.59 -7.41 -15.97
C SER A 23 16.33 -7.14 -14.48
N ILE A 24 17.37 -6.82 -13.71
CA ILE A 24 17.23 -6.47 -12.29
C ILE A 24 16.42 -5.17 -12.15
N GLY A 25 16.73 -4.14 -12.95
CA GLY A 25 15.97 -2.89 -12.98
C GLY A 25 14.49 -3.10 -13.25
N ASN A 26 14.13 -3.99 -14.19
CA ASN A 26 12.74 -4.35 -14.49
C ASN A 26 12.04 -5.07 -13.33
N VAL A 27 12.78 -5.90 -12.56
CA VAL A 27 12.23 -6.58 -11.38
C VAL A 27 11.99 -5.59 -10.23
N ILE A 28 12.88 -4.61 -10.04
CA ILE A 28 12.68 -3.52 -9.08
C ILE A 28 11.51 -2.62 -9.53
N GLY A 29 11.44 -2.34 -10.83
CA GLY A 29 10.42 -1.51 -11.46
C GLY A 29 10.58 -0.01 -11.18
N GLY A 30 9.52 0.75 -11.45
CA GLY A 30 9.46 2.18 -11.18
C GLY A 30 10.58 2.98 -11.88
N ASN A 31 11.32 3.76 -11.09
CA ASN A 31 12.39 4.64 -11.57
C ASN A 31 13.79 3.97 -11.54
N ALA A 32 13.88 2.64 -11.51
CA ALA A 32 15.17 1.96 -11.50
C ALA A 32 15.91 2.11 -12.83
N TYR A 33 17.19 2.48 -12.80
CA TYR A 33 18.04 2.64 -13.97
C TYR A 33 19.53 2.35 -13.67
N VAL A 34 20.35 2.21 -14.71
CA VAL A 34 21.81 2.11 -14.60
C VAL A 34 22.42 3.48 -14.87
N ASP A 35 23.22 4.00 -13.95
CA ASP A 35 23.90 5.28 -14.13
C ASP A 35 25.14 5.18 -15.03
N GLN A 36 25.81 6.31 -15.29
CA GLN A 36 27.02 6.35 -16.13
C GLN A 36 28.21 5.59 -15.51
N GLY A 37 28.22 5.38 -14.19
CA GLY A 37 29.22 4.60 -13.47
C GLY A 37 28.93 3.10 -13.46
N GLY A 38 27.80 2.66 -14.03
CA GLY A 38 27.37 1.26 -14.05
C GLY A 38 26.65 0.82 -12.78
N ALA A 39 26.33 1.73 -11.86
CA ALA A 39 25.58 1.41 -10.65
C ALA A 39 24.09 1.31 -10.95
N LEU A 40 23.42 0.35 -10.33
CA LEU A 40 21.96 0.26 -10.32
C LEU A 40 21.41 1.25 -9.29
N VAL A 41 20.69 2.25 -9.77
CA VAL A 41 20.05 3.28 -8.96
C VAL A 41 18.54 3.06 -8.98
N ALA A 42 17.92 3.11 -7.81
CA ALA A 42 16.47 3.08 -7.66
C ALA A 42 16.02 4.19 -6.71
N SER A 43 14.85 4.75 -6.97
CA SER A 43 14.23 5.76 -6.11
C SER A 43 12.72 5.63 -6.11
N ASN A 44 12.11 6.09 -5.02
CA ASN A 44 10.65 6.10 -4.87
C ASN A 44 9.99 4.75 -5.22
N ILE A 45 10.58 3.64 -4.75
CA ILE A 45 10.14 2.28 -5.07
C ILE A 45 8.69 2.10 -4.61
N GLY A 46 7.82 1.69 -5.55
CA GLY A 46 6.39 1.52 -5.28
C GLY A 46 5.64 2.81 -4.88
N ASN A 47 6.15 4.00 -5.25
CA ASN A 47 5.61 5.30 -4.85
C ASN A 47 5.60 5.55 -3.33
N THR A 48 6.52 4.92 -2.60
CA THR A 48 6.62 5.03 -1.13
C THR A 48 7.52 6.18 -0.65
N GLY A 49 8.22 6.86 -1.57
CA GLY A 49 9.27 7.83 -1.25
C GLY A 49 10.58 7.20 -0.77
N LYS A 50 10.72 5.87 -0.81
CA LYS A 50 11.91 5.14 -0.34
C LYS A 50 12.78 4.64 -1.49
N ASN A 51 14.09 4.53 -1.25
CA ASN A 51 15.07 4.19 -2.28
C ASN A 51 15.58 2.74 -2.19
N THR A 52 15.20 2.00 -1.14
CA THR A 52 15.50 0.58 -0.99
C THR A 52 14.19 -0.22 -0.94
N ILE A 53 14.24 -1.48 -1.41
CA ILE A 53 13.08 -2.39 -1.36
C ILE A 53 12.66 -2.62 0.08
N HIS A 54 13.62 -2.81 0.99
CA HIS A 54 13.35 -3.02 2.41
C HIS A 54 12.56 -1.86 3.01
N ASP A 55 13.05 -0.63 2.85
CA ASP A 55 12.38 0.55 3.43
C ASP A 55 11.00 0.80 2.81
N ALA A 56 10.84 0.54 1.51
CA ALA A 56 9.56 0.67 0.83
C ALA A 56 8.53 -0.32 1.39
N ILE A 57 8.90 -1.60 1.55
CA ILE A 57 8.04 -2.63 2.13
C ILE A 57 7.73 -2.33 3.59
N ASP A 58 8.72 -1.89 4.37
CA ASP A 58 8.56 -1.52 5.76
C ASP A 58 7.62 -0.31 5.93
N SER A 59 7.69 0.67 5.02
CA SER A 59 6.76 1.81 4.98
C SER A 59 5.32 1.37 4.71
N VAL A 60 5.12 0.42 3.80
CA VAL A 60 3.79 -0.15 3.51
C VAL A 60 3.28 -0.96 4.69
N ARG A 61 4.13 -1.79 5.32
CA ARG A 61 3.80 -2.55 6.54
C ARG A 61 3.33 -1.61 7.64
N SER A 62 4.10 -0.57 7.95
CA SER A 62 3.76 0.41 9.00
C SER A 62 2.43 1.13 8.72
N THR A 63 2.19 1.49 7.45
CA THR A 63 0.91 2.08 7.02
C THR A 63 -0.25 1.10 7.23
N ALA A 64 -0.06 -0.17 6.86
CA ALA A 64 -1.05 -1.22 7.03
C ALA A 64 -1.34 -1.51 8.51
N GLU A 65 -0.31 -1.56 9.37
CA GLU A 65 -0.46 -1.71 10.81
C GLU A 65 -1.30 -0.57 11.40
N THR A 66 -0.98 0.67 11.04
CA THR A 66 -1.75 1.86 11.46
C THR A 66 -3.20 1.79 11.00
N ALA A 67 -3.44 1.45 9.73
CA ALA A 67 -4.79 1.30 9.20
C ALA A 67 -5.56 0.15 9.87
N SER A 68 -4.86 -0.91 10.26
CA SER A 68 -5.45 -2.08 10.92
C SER A 68 -5.77 -1.88 12.40
N ALA A 69 -5.12 -0.91 13.05
CA ALA A 69 -5.30 -0.63 14.47
C ALA A 69 -6.72 -0.13 14.82
N GLY A 70 -7.40 0.51 13.85
CA GLY A 70 -8.70 1.13 14.10
C GLY A 70 -8.58 2.39 14.96
N TRP A 71 -9.62 2.66 15.75
CA TRP A 71 -9.67 3.83 16.63
C TRP A 71 -10.31 3.49 17.97
N ASN A 72 -10.05 4.28 19.02
CA ASN A 72 -10.59 4.04 20.36
C ASN A 72 -11.88 4.85 20.59
N LEU A 73 -12.94 4.20 21.05
CA LEU A 73 -14.18 4.82 21.53
C LEU A 73 -14.17 4.87 23.06
N SER A 74 -14.23 6.08 23.63
CA SER A 74 -14.57 6.29 25.03
C SER A 74 -15.95 6.95 25.15
N VAL A 75 -16.68 6.62 26.20
CA VAL A 75 -17.99 7.20 26.50
C VAL A 75 -17.93 7.77 27.91
N ASN A 76 -18.33 9.04 28.08
CA ASN A 76 -18.38 9.71 29.39
C ASN A 76 -17.08 9.60 30.21
N GLY A 77 -15.93 9.74 29.55
CA GLY A 77 -14.61 9.68 30.20
C GLY A 77 -14.23 8.30 30.76
N GLN A 78 -14.98 7.23 30.43
CA GLN A 78 -14.66 5.86 30.83
C GLN A 78 -13.53 5.27 29.98
N GLN A 79 -13.01 4.12 30.40
CA GLN A 79 -11.97 3.38 29.68
C GLN A 79 -12.40 3.12 28.23
N SER A 80 -11.50 3.39 27.29
CA SER A 80 -11.79 3.25 25.87
C SER A 80 -11.76 1.78 25.41
N SER A 81 -12.55 1.49 24.38
CA SER A 81 -12.52 0.22 23.63
C SER A 81 -12.10 0.49 22.19
N ALA A 82 -11.32 -0.43 21.60
CA ALA A 82 -10.89 -0.29 20.21
C ALA A 82 -12.01 -0.73 19.26
N VAL A 83 -12.26 0.07 18.23
CA VAL A 83 -13.14 -0.21 17.09
C VAL A 83 -12.25 -0.47 15.89
N LYS A 84 -12.17 -1.73 15.48
CA LYS A 84 -11.33 -2.20 14.37
C LYS A 84 -11.98 -1.89 13.01
N PRO A 85 -11.20 -1.93 11.91
CA PRO A 85 -11.78 -1.85 10.58
C PRO A 85 -12.89 -2.88 10.38
N LYS A 86 -13.99 -2.44 9.75
CA LYS A 86 -15.23 -3.23 9.50
C LYS A 86 -16.11 -3.49 10.73
N GLU A 87 -15.69 -3.11 11.93
CA GLU A 87 -16.59 -3.12 13.09
C GLU A 87 -17.62 -1.99 12.99
N THR A 88 -18.77 -2.19 13.65
CA THR A 88 -19.85 -1.22 13.70
C THR A 88 -20.06 -0.78 15.13
N VAL A 89 -20.12 0.53 15.33
CA VAL A 89 -20.62 1.12 16.57
C VAL A 89 -22.12 1.34 16.39
N ASP A 90 -22.92 0.64 17.18
CA ASP A 90 -24.36 0.84 17.24
C ASP A 90 -24.70 1.77 18.40
N LEU A 91 -25.42 2.84 18.13
CA LEU A 91 -25.90 3.82 19.11
C LEU A 91 -27.39 3.59 19.35
N ASN A 92 -27.78 2.33 19.54
CA ASN A 92 -29.15 1.99 19.86
C ASN A 92 -29.49 2.57 21.24
N ASN A 93 -30.53 3.40 21.30
CA ASN A 93 -30.97 3.97 22.56
C ASN A 93 -32.45 3.70 22.79
N ASN A 94 -32.72 2.71 23.65
CA ASN A 94 -34.05 2.27 24.01
C ASN A 94 -34.73 3.19 25.04
N ASP A 95 -33.98 4.08 25.71
CA ASP A 95 -34.50 4.99 26.73
C ASP A 95 -34.95 6.36 26.20
N GLY A 96 -34.69 6.63 24.91
CA GLY A 96 -35.11 7.86 24.22
C GLY A 96 -34.18 9.07 24.40
N ASN A 97 -33.10 8.98 25.18
CA ASN A 97 -32.17 10.10 25.39
C ASN A 97 -31.38 10.51 24.14
N ILE A 98 -31.34 9.67 23.09
CA ILE A 98 -30.63 9.94 21.83
C ILE A 98 -31.60 9.68 20.67
N HIS A 99 -32.05 10.74 19.99
CA HIS A 99 -32.87 10.65 18.79
C HIS A 99 -32.01 10.66 17.53
N LEU A 100 -31.81 9.49 16.91
CA LEU A 100 -31.10 9.32 15.64
C LEU A 100 -32.03 8.72 14.59
N SER A 101 -32.09 9.32 13.40
CA SER A 101 -32.81 8.75 12.26
C SER A 101 -31.94 8.82 10.99
N LYS A 102 -31.89 7.71 10.24
CA LYS A 102 -31.20 7.66 8.96
C LYS A 102 -32.15 8.15 7.87
N LYS A 103 -31.91 9.35 7.33
CA LYS A 103 -32.71 9.88 6.23
C LYS A 103 -32.45 9.05 4.96
N ILE A 104 -33.43 8.27 4.53
CA ILE A 104 -33.39 7.58 3.24
C ILE A 104 -34.12 8.46 2.23
N ILE A 105 -33.40 9.02 1.25
CA ILE A 105 -34.02 9.71 0.10
C ILE A 105 -34.23 8.67 -1.00
N ARG A 106 -35.48 8.30 -1.26
CA ARG A 106 -35.84 7.58 -2.49
C ARG A 106 -36.17 8.63 -3.56
N SER A 107 -35.43 8.64 -4.66
CA SER A 107 -35.81 9.45 -5.83
C SER A 107 -37.08 8.85 -6.41
N LEU A 108 -38.18 9.62 -6.43
CA LEU A 108 -39.41 9.21 -7.08
C LEU A 108 -39.24 9.49 -8.58
N LEU A 109 -39.15 8.45 -9.40
CA LEU A 109 -39.18 8.58 -10.85
C LEU A 109 -40.59 9.02 -11.24
N ILE A 110 -40.78 10.31 -11.54
CA ILE A 110 -42.02 10.81 -12.14
C ILE A 110 -42.03 10.27 -13.57
N CYS A 111 -42.91 9.30 -13.82
CA CYS A 111 -43.26 8.88 -15.17
C CYS A 111 -44.04 10.04 -15.81
N LEU A 112 -43.38 10.83 -16.67
CA LEU A 112 -44.07 11.73 -17.58
C LEU A 112 -44.72 10.85 -18.66
N THR A 113 -46.02 10.61 -18.55
CA THR A 113 -46.82 10.10 -19.66
C THR A 113 -46.84 11.18 -20.76
N GLN A 114 -46.56 10.73 -21.99
CA GLN A 114 -46.64 11.50 -23.23
C GLN A 114 -47.99 12.22 -23.38
#